data_AF-A0A5E4ISD5-F1
#
_entry.id   AF-A0A5E4ISD5-F1
#
_cell.length_a   1.000
_cell.length_b   1.000
_cell.length_c   1.000
_cell.angle_alpha   90.00
_cell.angle_beta   90.00
_cell.angle_gamma   90.00
#
_symmetry.space_group_name_H-M   'P 1'
#
loop_
_entity.id
_entity.type
_entity.pdbx_description
1 polymer ?
#
loop_
_entity_poly.entity_id
_entity_poly.type
_entity_poly.pdbx_seq_one_letter_code
_entity_poly.pdbx_strand_id
1 'polypeptide(L)'
;MTFLPYGWKTWAISGVLFIFCSFLFAAGGDLGRLPLLKNESFSTRRQGYFLYSILSFILILLAIAALIHVPAEGGLSAGGERSLMKECNCVNISPTNASGSNQSLDGQEGRLRASILSPGNVRTFPRGEPLLFEASASKEEPLSYLWQSSLDGVIGSVEKFESSNLSPGWHIITLTVTNSANASATDTIELGIAEPWVCGNVHPRPKYYPVDTPCQEIWPNATSPCQEFEVCHPDLDYIVAEAVDCCDGTPRPGSDCAYACANAKGDKKKCRGLYIIRAFGPEARYMQGYALFKACCSGYPECTRTCGVSLAGTCAFREGFNENVTNLSCRPAEWGPSAWRSDTNMSQNSAVLGMFPTHATVNLLHTGVCIDYAAAVTALLRKAGYSRTEALSTASTGYDLPFLGNHPGHAYNLVLLPKEDKYYIVDTTGNGEGINLGGVPHYFWFTGCFLGQPVQIRVFDWWVGYCSKTEERSYNDAGDTRTPKMEKICGCS
;
A
#
# COMPACT_ATOMS: atom_id res chain seq x y z
N MET A 1 1.95 10.59 23.22
CA MET A 1 2.16 9.26 23.85
C MET A 1 0.85 8.81 24.45
N THR A 2 0.07 8.05 23.69
CA THR A 2 -1.12 7.35 24.17
C THR A 2 -0.89 5.90 23.81
N PHE A 3 -0.24 5.18 24.73
CA PHE A 3 -0.09 3.75 24.63
C PHE A 3 -1.45 3.10 24.94
N LEU A 4 -1.77 2.06 24.15
CA LEU A 4 -2.79 1.01 24.35
C LEU A 4 -4.11 1.15 23.58
N PRO A 5 -4.16 0.64 22.32
CA PRO A 5 -5.37 0.06 21.76
C PRO A 5 -5.38 -1.46 21.99
N TYR A 6 -6.51 -1.98 22.47
CA TYR A 6 -6.97 -3.38 22.31
C TYR A 6 -6.15 -4.55 22.88
N GLY A 7 -5.03 -4.31 23.56
CA GLY A 7 -4.33 -5.35 24.35
C GLY A 7 -5.16 -5.89 25.54
N TRP A 8 -6.21 -5.19 25.98
CA TRP A 8 -7.00 -5.62 27.13
C TRP A 8 -7.64 -7.01 26.94
N LYS A 9 -8.11 -7.39 25.75
CA LYS A 9 -8.90 -8.63 25.58
C LYS A 9 -8.05 -9.90 25.67
N THR A 10 -6.80 -9.87 25.21
CA THR A 10 -5.86 -11.00 25.33
C THR A 10 -5.14 -11.01 26.67
N TRP A 11 -4.94 -9.85 27.29
CA TRP A 11 -4.38 -9.74 28.64
C TRP A 11 -5.42 -9.89 29.75
N ALA A 12 -6.72 -9.89 29.44
CA ALA A 12 -7.78 -10.05 30.44
C ALA A 12 -7.68 -11.41 31.16
N ILE A 13 -7.37 -12.50 30.44
CA ILE A 13 -7.26 -13.83 31.07
C ILE A 13 -6.00 -13.91 31.94
N SER A 14 -4.84 -13.55 31.41
CA SER A 14 -3.58 -13.56 32.17
C SER A 14 -3.59 -12.55 33.33
N GLY A 15 -4.21 -11.38 33.15
CA GLY A 15 -4.36 -10.35 34.18
C GLY A 15 -5.36 -10.74 35.27
N VAL A 16 -6.50 -11.33 34.91
CA VAL A 16 -7.46 -11.89 35.89
C VAL A 16 -6.81 -13.04 36.66
N LEU A 17 -6.09 -13.93 35.99
CA LEU A 17 -5.34 -15.01 36.65
C LEU A 17 -4.23 -14.45 37.57
N PHE A 18 -3.52 -13.40 37.15
CA PHE A 18 -2.48 -12.76 37.96
C PHE A 18 -3.05 -12.07 39.21
N ILE A 19 -4.15 -11.33 39.08
CA ILE A 19 -4.85 -10.71 40.22
C ILE A 19 -5.41 -11.78 41.14
N PHE A 20 -6.00 -12.85 40.57
CA PHE A 20 -6.55 -13.95 41.35
C PHE A 20 -5.45 -14.71 42.10
N CYS A 21 -4.31 -15.00 41.46
CA CYS A 21 -3.15 -15.61 42.11
C CYS A 21 -2.54 -14.69 43.18
N SER A 22 -2.46 -13.38 42.92
CA SER A 22 -1.98 -12.39 43.88
C SER A 22 -2.90 -12.30 45.11
N PHE A 23 -4.22 -12.36 44.89
CA PHE A 23 -5.21 -12.40 45.95
C PHE A 23 -5.13 -13.71 46.75
N LEU A 24 -5.00 -14.87 46.10
CA LEU A 24 -4.79 -16.16 46.78
C LEU A 24 -3.51 -16.17 47.62
N PHE A 25 -2.43 -15.57 47.10
CA PHE A 25 -1.16 -15.48 47.82
C PHE A 25 -1.26 -14.53 49.03
N ALA A 26 -1.90 -13.37 48.88
CA ALA A 26 -2.09 -12.40 49.95
C ALA A 26 -3.11 -12.86 51.02
N ALA A 27 -4.18 -13.55 50.60
CA ALA A 27 -5.23 -14.05 51.48
C ALA A 27 -4.97 -15.47 52.01
N GLY A 28 -3.84 -16.09 51.65
CA GLY A 28 -3.49 -17.48 51.97
C GLY A 28 -3.67 -17.88 53.44
N GLY A 29 -3.35 -16.97 54.36
CA GLY A 29 -3.51 -17.18 55.81
C GLY A 29 -4.94 -17.07 56.33
N ASP A 30 -5.79 -16.26 55.68
CA ASP A 30 -7.18 -16.02 56.09
C ASP A 30 -8.18 -16.94 55.38
N LEU A 31 -7.81 -17.57 54.26
CA LEU A 31 -8.64 -18.56 53.56
C LEU A 31 -9.01 -19.77 54.45
N GLY A 32 -8.17 -20.11 55.43
CA GLY A 32 -8.44 -21.16 56.43
C GLY A 32 -9.54 -20.80 57.45
N ARG A 33 -9.97 -19.53 57.50
CA ARG A 33 -11.04 -19.05 58.40
C ARG A 33 -12.43 -19.05 57.75
N LEU A 34 -12.51 -19.37 56.45
CA LEU A 34 -13.76 -19.47 55.74
C LEU A 34 -14.65 -20.59 56.31
N PRO A 35 -15.99 -20.42 56.30
CA PRO A 35 -16.93 -21.48 56.66
C PRO A 35 -16.62 -22.78 55.90
N LEU A 36 -16.81 -23.94 56.51
CA LEU A 36 -16.47 -25.27 55.97
C LEU A 36 -14.96 -25.60 55.86
N LEU A 37 -14.06 -24.61 55.82
CA LEU A 37 -12.59 -24.81 55.83
C LEU A 37 -11.97 -24.74 57.25
N LYS A 38 -12.72 -24.17 58.21
CA LYS A 38 -12.39 -24.06 59.63
C LYS A 38 -12.63 -25.36 60.44
N ASN A 39 -13.36 -26.33 59.89
CA ASN A 39 -13.83 -27.52 60.63
C ASN A 39 -12.79 -28.66 60.60
N GLU A 40 -12.63 -29.42 61.70
CA GLU A 40 -11.56 -30.45 61.82
C GLU A 40 -11.85 -31.76 61.06
N SER A 41 -13.08 -31.97 60.59
CA SER A 41 -13.44 -33.14 59.79
C SER A 41 -12.88 -33.02 58.37
N PHE A 42 -12.00 -33.96 57.99
CA PHE A 42 -11.34 -34.03 56.69
C PHE A 42 -12.35 -34.03 55.51
N SER A 43 -13.51 -34.69 55.67
CA SER A 43 -14.52 -34.75 54.60
C SER A 43 -15.19 -33.38 54.35
N THR A 44 -15.47 -32.61 55.39
CA THR A 44 -16.10 -31.30 55.31
C THR A 44 -15.15 -30.26 54.72
N ARG A 45 -13.85 -30.38 55.03
CA ARG A 45 -12.80 -29.52 54.47
C ARG A 45 -12.61 -29.76 52.96
N ARG A 46 -12.64 -31.02 52.53
CA ARG A 46 -12.55 -31.40 51.10
C ARG A 46 -13.76 -30.90 50.31
N GLN A 47 -14.96 -30.98 50.89
CA GLN A 47 -16.17 -30.39 50.30
C GLN A 47 -16.08 -28.85 50.21
N GLY A 48 -15.53 -28.20 51.24
CA GLY A 48 -15.25 -26.76 51.24
C GLY A 48 -14.32 -26.35 50.09
N TYR A 49 -13.16 -27.01 49.94
CA TYR A 49 -12.22 -26.71 48.86
C TYR A 49 -12.85 -26.87 47.47
N PHE A 50 -13.64 -27.92 47.27
CA PHE A 50 -14.33 -28.16 46.00
C PHE A 50 -15.37 -27.07 45.70
N LEU A 51 -16.19 -26.69 46.68
CA LEU A 51 -17.19 -25.63 46.55
C LEU A 51 -16.58 -24.26 46.27
N TYR A 52 -15.54 -23.87 47.00
CA TYR A 52 -14.87 -22.58 46.79
C TYR A 52 -14.11 -22.53 45.46
N SER A 53 -13.55 -23.66 45.00
CA SER A 53 -12.92 -23.74 43.68
C SER A 53 -13.93 -23.59 42.55
N ILE A 54 -15.11 -24.22 42.67
CA ILE A 54 -16.20 -24.05 41.70
C ILE A 54 -16.72 -22.61 41.70
N LEU A 55 -16.94 -22.01 42.87
CA LEU A 55 -17.42 -20.63 42.98
C LEU A 55 -16.42 -19.64 42.37
N SER A 56 -15.13 -19.83 42.63
CA SER A 56 -14.05 -19.05 42.00
C SER A 56 -14.04 -19.20 40.48
N PHE A 57 -14.17 -20.42 39.98
CA PHE A 57 -14.21 -20.69 38.53
C PHE A 57 -15.41 -20.02 37.87
N ILE A 58 -16.58 -20.06 38.51
CA ILE A 58 -17.80 -19.39 38.03
C ILE A 58 -17.62 -17.86 38.03
N LEU A 59 -17.02 -17.28 39.07
CA LEU A 59 -16.74 -15.83 39.13
C LEU A 59 -15.76 -15.39 38.03
N ILE A 60 -14.74 -16.19 37.74
CA ILE A 60 -13.79 -15.94 36.65
C ILE A 60 -14.53 -15.97 35.30
N LEU A 61 -15.39 -16.97 35.07
CA LEU A 61 -16.18 -17.07 33.84
C LEU A 61 -17.17 -15.90 33.67
N LEU A 62 -17.84 -15.49 34.76
CA LEU A 62 -18.76 -14.35 34.74
C LEU A 62 -18.03 -13.02 34.49
N ALA A 63 -16.83 -12.84 35.06
CA ALA A 63 -16.00 -11.66 34.82
C ALA A 63 -15.52 -11.61 33.36
N ILE A 64 -15.10 -12.75 32.79
CA ILE A 64 -14.74 -12.85 31.37
C ILE A 64 -15.95 -12.53 30.48
N ALA A 65 -17.12 -13.09 30.78
CA ALA A 65 -18.36 -12.84 30.02
C ALA A 65 -18.79 -11.36 30.06
N ALA A 66 -18.70 -10.71 31.23
CA ALA A 66 -19.01 -9.29 31.37
C ALA A 66 -18.06 -8.39 30.56
N LEU A 67 -16.78 -8.76 30.46
CA LEU A 67 -15.77 -8.03 29.67
C LEU A 67 -15.92 -8.25 28.15
N ILE A 68 -16.56 -9.34 27.74
CA ILE A 68 -16.88 -9.61 26.32
C ILE A 68 -18.10 -8.80 25.86
N HIS A 69 -19.03 -8.45 26.77
CA HIS A 69 -20.29 -7.78 26.46
C HIS A 69 -20.33 -6.26 26.65
N VAL A 70 -19.20 -5.61 26.96
CA VAL A 70 -19.16 -4.13 26.96
C VAL A 70 -19.28 -3.64 25.50
N PRO A 71 -20.35 -2.91 25.14
CA PRO A 71 -20.47 -2.34 23.81
C PRO A 71 -19.36 -1.30 23.62
N ALA A 72 -18.76 -1.25 22.43
CA ALA A 72 -18.00 -0.08 22.03
C ALA A 72 -19.00 1.07 21.84
N GLU A 73 -19.21 1.88 22.88
CA GLU A 73 -19.86 3.16 22.65
C GLU A 73 -19.04 3.95 21.65
N GLY A 74 -19.76 4.42 20.63
CA GLY A 74 -19.24 5.00 19.41
C GLY A 74 -18.22 6.10 19.68
N GLY A 75 -17.26 6.17 18.75
CA GLY A 75 -16.38 7.31 18.65
C GLY A 75 -17.19 8.59 18.75
N LEU A 76 -16.85 9.41 19.73
CA LEU A 76 -17.14 10.82 19.68
C LEU A 76 -16.66 11.31 18.31
N SER A 77 -17.62 11.71 17.48
CA SER A 77 -17.46 12.68 16.42
C SER A 77 -16.59 13.82 16.96
N ALA A 78 -15.29 13.75 16.68
CA ALA A 78 -14.46 14.93 16.71
C ALA A 78 -15.03 15.84 15.62
N GLY A 79 -15.82 16.81 16.06
CA GLY A 79 -16.36 17.86 15.22
C GLY A 79 -15.23 18.39 14.36
N GLY A 80 -15.48 18.45 13.06
CA GLY A 80 -14.58 19.06 12.11
C GLY A 80 -14.30 20.49 12.56
N GLU A 81 -13.13 20.69 13.16
CA GLU A 81 -12.38 21.89 12.87
C GLU A 81 -12.07 21.80 11.39
N ARG A 82 -12.78 22.62 10.64
CA ARG A 82 -12.53 22.97 9.25
C ARG A 82 -11.14 23.59 9.21
N SER A 83 -10.12 22.73 9.26
CA SER A 83 -8.74 23.08 9.02
C SER A 83 -8.73 23.66 7.61
N LEU A 84 -8.50 24.97 7.56
CA LEU A 84 -8.28 25.71 6.32
C LEU A 84 -7.33 24.88 5.47
N MET A 85 -7.85 24.44 4.33
CA MET A 85 -7.15 23.67 3.31
C MET A 85 -5.82 24.37 3.02
N LYS A 86 -4.75 23.83 3.58
CA LYS A 86 -3.40 24.33 3.34
C LYS A 86 -3.04 23.81 1.95
N GLU A 87 -3.01 24.70 0.97
CA GLU A 87 -2.59 24.41 -0.38
C GLU A 87 -1.29 23.59 -0.35
N CYS A 88 -1.33 22.38 -0.91
CA CYS A 88 -0.14 21.58 -1.12
C CYS A 88 0.64 22.20 -2.28
N ASN A 89 1.47 23.20 -1.96
CA ASN A 89 2.40 23.75 -2.92
C ASN A 89 3.69 22.94 -2.84
N CYS A 90 3.79 21.89 -3.67
CA CYS A 90 4.96 21.00 -3.72
C CYS A 90 6.18 21.70 -4.39
N VAL A 91 6.01 22.97 -4.76
CA VAL A 91 7.04 23.88 -5.29
C VAL A 91 7.55 24.77 -4.15
N ASN A 92 8.75 24.47 -3.66
CA ASN A 92 9.54 25.18 -2.64
C ASN A 92 9.09 25.05 -1.19
N ILE A 93 9.67 24.08 -0.47
CA ILE A 93 9.82 24.15 0.98
C ILE A 93 11.31 24.01 1.32
N SER A 94 11.98 25.15 1.47
CA SER A 94 13.22 25.26 2.26
C SER A 94 12.86 25.71 3.68
N PRO A 95 13.56 25.26 4.73
CA PRO A 95 13.13 25.45 6.11
C PRO A 95 13.59 26.81 6.65
N THR A 96 12.64 27.68 7.04
CA THR A 96 12.94 28.76 7.98
C THR A 96 11.82 28.94 9.00
N ASN A 97 12.24 29.05 10.26
CA ASN A 97 11.45 29.21 11.47
C ASN A 97 10.55 30.45 11.47
N ALA A 98 9.49 30.36 12.29
CA ALA A 98 8.38 31.28 12.46
C ALA A 98 8.73 32.71 12.89
N SER A 99 7.93 33.67 12.41
CA SER A 99 7.33 34.77 13.19
C SER A 99 6.37 35.55 12.29
N GLY A 100 5.17 35.85 12.81
CA GLY A 100 4.12 36.54 12.07
C GLY A 100 4.36 38.05 11.93
N SER A 101 4.01 38.58 10.76
CA SER A 101 3.49 39.93 10.60
C SER A 101 2.70 40.01 9.29
N ASN A 102 1.51 40.62 9.36
CA ASN A 102 0.73 41.00 8.20
C ASN A 102 1.55 42.00 7.37
N GLN A 103 1.98 41.57 6.18
CA GLN A 103 2.40 42.50 5.12
C GLN A 103 1.58 42.25 3.87
N SER A 104 1.12 43.36 3.32
CA SER A 104 0.30 43.53 2.13
C SER A 104 0.83 42.72 0.94
N LEU A 105 -0.07 42.01 0.29
CA LEU A 105 0.11 41.48 -1.07
C LEU A 105 0.06 42.66 -2.05
N ASP A 106 1.18 43.35 -2.20
CA ASP A 106 1.45 44.24 -3.32
C ASP A 106 2.91 44.05 -3.71
N GLY A 107 3.16 43.37 -4.83
CA GLY A 107 4.52 43.04 -5.31
C GLY A 107 4.74 41.62 -5.84
N GLN A 108 3.92 41.12 -6.77
CA GLN A 108 4.33 40.04 -7.70
C GLN A 108 3.78 40.26 -9.12
N GLU A 109 3.80 41.51 -9.58
CA GLU A 109 3.61 41.83 -11.00
C GLU A 109 5.01 42.09 -11.58
N GLY A 110 5.55 41.12 -12.34
CA GLY A 110 6.87 41.26 -13.00
C GLY A 110 7.88 40.11 -12.85
N ARG A 111 7.49 38.92 -12.38
CA ARG A 111 8.38 37.73 -12.43
C ARG A 111 8.08 36.90 -13.67
N LEU A 112 9.07 36.76 -14.56
CA LEU A 112 9.03 35.85 -15.71
C LEU A 112 8.59 34.45 -15.26
N ARG A 113 7.63 33.86 -15.96
CA ARG A 113 7.13 32.50 -15.73
C ARG A 113 7.28 31.71 -17.03
N ALA A 114 7.62 30.44 -16.89
CA ALA A 114 7.64 29.45 -17.96
C ALA A 114 6.79 28.26 -17.52
N SER A 115 6.04 27.67 -18.45
CA SER A 115 5.26 26.47 -18.23
C SER A 115 5.27 25.61 -19.48
N ILE A 116 5.47 24.31 -19.30
CA ILE A 116 5.33 23.31 -20.37
C ILE A 116 3.87 22.87 -20.42
N LEU A 117 3.20 23.10 -21.56
CA LEU A 117 1.81 22.71 -21.78
C LEU A 117 1.69 21.31 -22.39
N SER A 118 2.65 20.92 -23.22
CA SER A 118 2.74 19.60 -23.84
C SER A 118 4.21 19.21 -24.05
N PRO A 119 4.56 17.92 -23.91
CA PRO A 119 3.73 16.82 -23.42
C PRO A 119 3.48 16.90 -21.89
N GLY A 120 2.52 16.12 -21.40
CA GLY A 120 2.30 15.97 -19.96
C GLY A 120 3.44 15.22 -19.25
N ASN A 121 3.52 15.37 -17.93
CA ASN A 121 4.56 14.77 -17.11
C ASN A 121 4.39 13.24 -16.96
N VAL A 122 5.50 12.51 -16.89
CA VAL A 122 5.61 11.04 -16.71
C VAL A 122 4.99 10.23 -17.85
N ARG A 123 4.65 10.88 -18.97
CA ARG A 123 4.05 10.23 -20.13
C ARG A 123 5.07 9.37 -20.84
N THR A 124 4.64 8.25 -21.42
CA THR A 124 5.51 7.39 -22.22
C THR A 124 5.02 7.30 -23.64
N PHE A 125 5.95 7.47 -24.59
CA PHE A 125 5.69 7.49 -26.02
C PHE A 125 6.55 6.46 -26.74
N PRO A 126 6.06 5.85 -27.82
CA PRO A 126 6.88 5.01 -28.68
C PRO A 126 7.90 5.87 -29.45
N ARG A 127 9.07 5.30 -29.67
CA ARG A 127 10.11 5.88 -30.51
C ARG A 127 9.59 6.16 -31.92
N GLY A 128 9.91 7.35 -32.44
CA GLY A 128 9.58 7.76 -33.79
C GLY A 128 8.17 8.35 -33.97
N GLU A 129 7.33 8.36 -32.93
CA GLU A 129 6.07 9.09 -32.96
C GLU A 129 6.32 10.60 -32.83
N PRO A 130 5.68 11.46 -33.66
CA PRO A 130 5.78 12.90 -33.51
C PRO A 130 5.22 13.38 -32.17
N LEU A 131 6.07 14.05 -31.38
CA LEU A 131 5.70 14.63 -30.09
C LEU A 131 5.62 16.14 -30.20
N LEU A 132 4.47 16.68 -29.80
CA LEU A 132 4.26 18.12 -29.72
C LEU A 132 4.83 18.67 -28.40
N PHE A 133 5.79 19.58 -28.53
CA PHE A 133 6.29 20.42 -27.46
C PHE A 133 5.66 21.81 -27.56
N GLU A 134 5.01 22.26 -26.49
CA GLU A 134 4.33 23.55 -26.45
C GLU A 134 4.56 24.19 -25.09
N ALA A 135 5.03 25.44 -25.10
CA ALA A 135 5.27 26.24 -23.91
C ALA A 135 4.21 27.34 -23.73
N SER A 136 4.15 27.88 -22.53
CA SER A 136 3.52 29.16 -22.22
C SER A 136 4.47 29.99 -21.34
N ALA A 137 4.53 31.29 -21.60
CA ALA A 137 5.34 32.22 -20.84
C ALA A 137 4.57 33.52 -20.48
N SER A 138 5.14 34.33 -19.59
CA SER A 138 4.58 35.66 -19.27
C SER A 138 4.58 36.59 -20.49
N LYS A 139 3.66 37.56 -20.53
CA LYS A 139 3.41 38.47 -21.68
C LYS A 139 4.53 39.46 -22.04
N GLU A 140 5.74 39.30 -21.50
CA GLU A 140 6.88 40.16 -21.83
C GLU A 140 7.47 39.69 -23.14
N GLU A 141 7.51 40.51 -24.19
CA GLU A 141 8.14 40.18 -25.47
C GLU A 141 9.27 41.19 -25.76
N PRO A 142 10.35 40.80 -26.45
CA PRO A 142 10.61 39.48 -27.06
C PRO A 142 11.12 38.42 -26.07
N LEU A 143 10.67 37.17 -26.25
CA LEU A 143 11.17 35.98 -25.53
C LEU A 143 12.04 35.07 -26.39
N SER A 144 13.01 34.43 -25.74
CA SER A 144 13.78 33.32 -26.30
C SER A 144 13.48 32.03 -25.56
N TYR A 145 13.38 30.93 -26.31
CA TYR A 145 13.02 29.60 -25.81
C TYR A 145 14.17 28.64 -26.02
N LEU A 146 14.41 27.77 -25.04
CA LEU A 146 15.40 26.70 -25.12
C LEU A 146 14.84 25.44 -24.48
N TRP A 147 14.75 24.38 -25.27
CA TRP A 147 14.31 23.06 -24.83
C TRP A 147 15.49 22.10 -24.80
N GLN A 148 15.72 21.46 -23.66
CA GLN A 148 16.80 20.51 -23.45
C GLN A 148 16.29 19.17 -22.94
N SER A 149 16.78 18.10 -23.53
CA SER A 149 16.64 16.71 -23.11
C SER A 149 17.89 16.29 -22.33
N SER A 150 17.70 15.64 -21.18
CA SER A 150 18.81 15.08 -20.39
C SER A 150 19.63 14.00 -21.12
N LEU A 151 19.11 13.42 -22.21
CA LEU A 151 19.80 12.40 -23.01
C LEU A 151 20.27 12.92 -24.38
N ASP A 152 19.49 13.79 -25.03
CA ASP A 152 19.72 14.20 -26.42
C ASP A 152 20.25 15.64 -26.56
N GLY A 153 20.40 16.36 -25.46
CA GLY A 153 20.83 17.76 -25.48
C GLY A 153 19.74 18.70 -25.97
N VAL A 154 20.08 19.68 -26.81
CA VAL A 154 19.11 20.70 -27.28
C VAL A 154 18.17 20.07 -28.31
N ILE A 155 16.87 20.16 -28.06
CA ILE A 155 15.83 19.57 -28.92
C ILE A 155 14.93 20.60 -29.60
N GLY A 156 14.98 21.86 -29.17
CA GLY A 156 14.18 22.94 -29.76
C GLY A 156 14.55 24.32 -29.20
N SER A 157 14.18 25.37 -29.95
CA SER A 157 14.49 26.76 -29.62
C SER A 157 13.33 27.73 -29.88
N VAL A 158 12.11 27.21 -30.01
CA VAL A 158 10.89 27.97 -30.30
C VAL A 158 9.81 27.60 -29.28
N GLU A 159 8.77 28.43 -29.18
CA GLU A 159 7.66 28.22 -28.23
C GLU A 159 6.92 26.89 -28.47
N LYS A 160 6.75 26.51 -29.75
CA LYS A 160 6.02 25.31 -30.17
C LYS A 160 6.72 24.61 -31.33
N PHE A 161 6.96 23.31 -31.21
CA PHE A 161 7.56 22.48 -32.26
C PHE A 161 7.18 20.99 -32.09
N GLU A 162 7.39 20.21 -33.14
CA GLU A 162 7.26 18.75 -33.09
C GLU A 162 8.64 18.08 -33.22
N SER A 163 8.83 16.97 -32.51
CA SER A 163 10.03 16.14 -32.63
C SER A 163 9.68 14.66 -32.50
N SER A 164 10.30 13.83 -33.32
CA SER A 164 10.19 12.35 -33.29
C SER A 164 11.54 11.66 -33.07
N ASN A 165 12.60 12.44 -32.79
CA ASN A 165 13.99 11.98 -32.82
C ASN A 165 14.60 11.73 -31.42
N LEU A 166 13.78 11.67 -30.37
CA LEU A 166 14.29 11.37 -29.03
C LEU A 166 14.79 9.92 -28.94
N SER A 167 15.89 9.72 -28.22
CA SER A 167 16.46 8.39 -27.99
C SER A 167 15.61 7.56 -27.00
N PRO A 168 15.62 6.21 -27.06
CA PRO A 168 14.93 5.40 -26.06
C PRO A 168 15.48 5.61 -24.64
N GLY A 169 14.58 5.78 -23.67
CA GLY A 169 14.93 6.01 -22.26
C GLY A 169 14.02 7.02 -21.56
N TRP A 170 14.32 7.29 -20.29
CA TRP A 170 13.68 8.37 -19.54
C TRP A 170 14.43 9.69 -19.76
N HIS A 171 13.69 10.73 -20.12
CA HIS A 171 14.19 12.09 -20.31
C HIS A 171 13.65 13.01 -19.22
N ILE A 172 14.51 13.89 -18.73
CA ILE A 172 14.10 15.13 -18.09
C ILE A 172 14.16 16.21 -19.16
N ILE A 173 13.00 16.74 -19.54
CA ILE A 173 12.89 17.86 -20.47
C ILE A 173 12.86 19.15 -19.67
N THR A 174 13.78 20.05 -19.96
CA THR A 174 13.87 21.38 -19.35
C THR A 174 13.57 22.44 -20.38
N LEU A 175 12.55 23.25 -20.12
CA LEU A 175 12.27 24.49 -20.83
C LEU A 175 12.96 25.63 -20.09
N THR A 176 13.71 26.46 -20.81
CA THR A 176 14.22 27.74 -20.32
C THR A 176 13.68 28.85 -21.21
N VAL A 177 13.02 29.84 -20.61
CA VAL A 177 12.55 31.05 -21.28
C VAL A 177 13.38 32.22 -20.78
N THR A 178 13.89 33.07 -21.68
CA THR A 178 14.69 34.25 -21.35
C THR A 178 14.14 35.50 -22.03
N ASN A 179 13.92 36.57 -21.25
CA ASN A 179 13.43 37.85 -21.75
C ASN A 179 14.58 38.78 -22.20
N SER A 180 14.22 39.93 -22.78
CA SER A 180 15.18 40.95 -23.25
C SER A 180 16.06 41.57 -22.15
N ALA A 181 15.64 41.47 -20.88
CA ALA A 181 16.40 41.91 -19.72
C ALA A 181 17.35 40.82 -19.17
N ASN A 182 17.53 39.70 -19.90
CA ASN A 182 18.31 38.53 -19.50
C ASN A 182 17.80 37.82 -18.22
N ALA A 183 16.54 38.04 -17.82
CA ALA A 183 15.91 37.24 -16.78
C ALA A 183 15.46 35.90 -17.37
N SER A 184 15.63 34.81 -16.62
CA SER A 184 15.26 33.45 -17.06
C SER A 184 14.26 32.77 -16.12
N ALA A 185 13.32 32.03 -16.68
CA ALA A 185 12.44 31.11 -15.96
C ALA A 185 12.51 29.71 -16.55
N THR A 186 12.37 28.69 -15.70
CA THR A 186 12.48 27.29 -16.10
C THR A 186 11.28 26.47 -15.66
N ASP A 187 10.91 25.49 -16.48
CA ASP A 187 9.97 24.43 -16.11
C ASP A 187 10.50 23.06 -16.60
N THR A 188 10.09 21.99 -15.93
CA THR A 188 10.61 20.65 -16.19
C THR A 188 9.52 19.58 -16.15
N ILE A 189 9.57 18.68 -17.13
CA ILE A 189 8.77 17.46 -17.17
C ILE A 189 9.69 16.23 -17.33
N GLU A 190 9.19 15.08 -16.90
CA GLU A 190 9.77 13.78 -17.15
C GLU A 190 8.95 13.08 -18.25
N LEU A 191 9.58 12.40 -19.21
CA LEU A 191 8.88 11.56 -20.17
C LEU A 191 9.72 10.35 -20.56
N GLY A 192 9.06 9.27 -20.94
CA GLY A 192 9.70 8.04 -21.40
C GLY A 192 9.57 7.87 -22.90
N ILE A 193 10.64 7.43 -23.56
CA ILE A 193 10.63 6.95 -24.94
C ILE A 193 10.89 5.46 -24.92
N ALA A 194 9.89 4.68 -25.31
CA ALA A 194 9.95 3.22 -25.36
C ALA A 194 10.10 2.73 -26.79
N GLU A 195 10.58 1.49 -26.97
CA GLU A 195 10.55 0.87 -28.29
C GLU A 195 9.10 0.65 -28.77
N PRO A 196 8.79 0.74 -30.08
CA PRO A 196 7.40 0.74 -30.57
C PRO A 196 6.57 -0.51 -30.25
N TRP A 197 7.25 -1.63 -29.96
CA TRP A 197 6.62 -2.89 -29.58
C TRP A 197 6.17 -2.92 -28.10
N VAL A 198 6.71 -2.04 -27.25
CA VAL A 198 6.33 -1.96 -25.83
C VAL A 198 4.88 -1.50 -25.72
N CYS A 199 4.05 -2.30 -25.05
CA CYS A 199 2.59 -2.15 -25.04
C CYS A 199 1.99 -1.96 -26.45
N GLY A 200 2.66 -2.52 -27.46
CA GLY A 200 2.42 -2.25 -28.87
C GLY A 200 1.05 -2.75 -29.36
N ASN A 201 0.58 -3.84 -28.77
CA ASN A 201 -0.62 -4.57 -29.16
C ASN A 201 -1.85 -4.20 -28.29
N VAL A 202 -1.73 -3.16 -27.45
CA VAL A 202 -2.82 -2.67 -26.58
C VAL A 202 -3.46 -1.43 -27.17
N HIS A 203 -4.80 -1.42 -27.24
CA HIS A 203 -5.57 -0.32 -27.81
C HIS A 203 -6.75 0.09 -26.89
N PRO A 204 -6.82 1.36 -26.44
CA PRO A 204 -5.81 2.42 -26.63
C PRO A 204 -4.49 2.08 -25.92
N ARG A 205 -3.36 2.55 -26.47
CA ARG A 205 -2.06 2.38 -25.80
C ARG A 205 -2.10 3.14 -24.47
N PRO A 206 -1.61 2.54 -23.37
CA PRO A 206 -1.56 3.22 -22.07
C PRO A 206 -0.76 4.52 -22.14
N LYS A 207 -1.17 5.49 -21.33
CA LYS A 207 -0.51 6.78 -21.14
C LYS A 207 0.76 6.66 -20.33
N TYR A 208 0.76 5.75 -19.35
CA TYR A 208 1.83 5.52 -18.39
C TYR A 208 2.25 4.06 -18.44
N TYR A 209 3.50 3.81 -18.81
CA TYR A 209 4.06 2.46 -18.81
C TYR A 209 5.59 2.56 -18.74
N PRO A 210 6.26 1.62 -18.06
CA PRO A 210 7.72 1.59 -17.98
C PRO A 210 8.36 1.39 -19.37
N VAL A 211 9.37 2.20 -19.70
CA VAL A 211 10.13 2.08 -20.96
C VAL A 211 10.93 0.77 -21.10
N ASP A 212 11.19 0.09 -19.98
CA ASP A 212 12.03 -1.11 -19.86
C ASP A 212 11.21 -2.40 -19.64
N THR A 213 9.89 -2.37 -19.84
CA THR A 213 9.05 -3.58 -19.76
C THR A 213 9.15 -4.44 -21.02
N PRO A 214 9.17 -5.77 -20.88
CA PRO A 214 9.03 -6.68 -22.02
C PRO A 214 7.57 -6.83 -22.48
N CYS A 215 6.60 -6.24 -21.79
CA CYS A 215 5.18 -6.45 -22.07
C CYS A 215 4.72 -5.79 -23.37
N GLN A 216 3.97 -6.53 -24.17
CA GLN A 216 3.37 -6.07 -25.44
C GLN A 216 1.85 -6.05 -25.40
N GLU A 217 1.27 -6.93 -24.58
CA GLU A 217 -0.16 -7.19 -24.44
C GLU A 217 -0.57 -7.15 -22.96
N ILE A 218 -1.86 -7.27 -22.72
CA ILE A 218 -2.49 -7.40 -21.41
C ILE A 218 -3.25 -8.74 -21.31
N TRP A 219 -3.87 -9.02 -20.17
CA TRP A 219 -4.77 -10.17 -20.06
C TRP A 219 -5.85 -10.11 -21.16
N PRO A 220 -6.24 -11.24 -21.78
CA PRO A 220 -5.83 -12.63 -21.50
C PRO A 220 -4.65 -13.14 -22.34
N ASN A 221 -4.06 -12.31 -23.20
CA ASN A 221 -3.16 -12.78 -24.26
C ASN A 221 -1.67 -12.58 -23.96
N ALA A 222 -1.32 -11.81 -22.92
CA ALA A 222 0.08 -11.52 -22.61
C ALA A 222 0.86 -12.73 -22.04
N THR A 223 2.13 -12.57 -21.71
CA THR A 223 2.88 -13.56 -20.91
C THR A 223 2.42 -13.54 -19.45
N SER A 224 2.66 -14.60 -18.65
CA SER A 224 2.19 -14.67 -17.25
C SER A 224 2.50 -13.40 -16.43
N PRO A 225 3.76 -12.90 -16.38
CA PRO A 225 4.07 -11.69 -15.61
C PRO A 225 3.34 -10.45 -16.15
N CYS A 226 3.15 -10.35 -17.46
CA CYS A 226 2.46 -9.23 -18.09
C CYS A 226 0.95 -9.25 -17.86
N GLN A 227 0.34 -10.44 -17.79
CA GLN A 227 -1.08 -10.60 -17.42
C GLN A 227 -1.32 -10.38 -15.93
N GLU A 228 -0.32 -10.60 -15.09
CA GLU A 228 -0.42 -10.44 -13.64
C GLU A 228 -0.24 -8.99 -13.21
N PHE A 229 0.88 -8.36 -13.61
CA PHE A 229 1.19 -6.97 -13.25
C PHE A 229 0.48 -5.94 -14.13
N GLU A 230 0.25 -6.25 -15.41
CA GLU A 230 -0.54 -5.40 -16.32
C GLU A 230 -0.08 -3.95 -16.42
N VAL A 231 1.25 -3.74 -16.44
CA VAL A 231 1.83 -2.40 -16.62
C VAL A 231 1.39 -1.72 -17.92
N CYS A 232 0.95 -2.50 -18.91
CA CYS A 232 0.39 -2.03 -20.18
C CYS A 232 -1.12 -1.75 -20.16
N HIS A 233 -1.84 -1.95 -19.06
CA HIS A 233 -3.29 -1.78 -19.02
C HIS A 233 -3.68 -0.30 -18.87
N PRO A 234 -4.46 0.28 -19.81
CA PRO A 234 -4.81 1.70 -19.78
C PRO A 234 -5.77 2.04 -18.63
N ASP A 235 -6.63 1.12 -18.21
CA ASP A 235 -7.59 1.38 -17.11
C ASP A 235 -6.93 1.50 -15.72
N LEU A 236 -5.61 1.35 -15.62
CA LEU A 236 -4.84 1.66 -14.42
C LEU A 236 -4.21 3.06 -14.44
N ASP A 237 -4.26 3.75 -15.59
CA ASP A 237 -3.59 5.04 -15.79
C ASP A 237 -4.16 6.16 -14.91
N TYR A 238 -5.44 6.07 -14.50
CA TYR A 238 -6.06 7.09 -13.68
C TYR A 238 -5.38 7.24 -12.32
N ILE A 239 -4.86 6.15 -11.75
CA ILE A 239 -4.13 6.17 -10.47
C ILE A 239 -2.80 6.91 -10.61
N VAL A 240 -2.08 6.65 -11.72
CA VAL A 240 -0.83 7.35 -12.02
C VAL A 240 -1.10 8.82 -12.33
N ALA A 241 -2.18 9.14 -13.05
CA ALA A 241 -2.59 10.52 -13.29
C ALA A 241 -2.90 11.26 -11.98
N GLU A 242 -3.63 10.64 -11.05
CA GLU A 242 -3.89 11.24 -9.72
C GLU A 242 -2.59 11.52 -8.95
N ALA A 243 -1.64 10.59 -9.01
CA ALA A 243 -0.32 10.76 -8.39
C ALA A 243 0.48 11.90 -9.05
N VAL A 244 0.48 11.98 -10.39
CA VAL A 244 1.12 13.06 -11.15
C VAL A 244 0.52 14.41 -10.78
N ASP A 245 -0.81 14.52 -10.82
CA ASP A 245 -1.50 15.77 -10.51
C ASP A 245 -1.20 16.25 -9.09
N CYS A 246 -1.20 15.34 -8.10
CA CYS A 246 -0.79 15.65 -6.74
C CYS A 246 0.64 16.24 -6.69
N CYS A 247 1.58 15.59 -7.37
CA CYS A 247 3.00 15.93 -7.29
C CYS A 247 3.41 17.11 -8.18
N ASP A 248 2.56 17.50 -9.14
CA ASP A 248 2.68 18.73 -9.92
C ASP A 248 1.97 19.93 -9.25
N GLY A 249 1.40 19.74 -8.05
CA GLY A 249 0.83 20.81 -7.23
C GLY A 249 -0.67 21.04 -7.43
N THR A 250 -1.36 20.14 -8.12
CA THR A 250 -2.82 20.16 -8.19
C THR A 250 -3.39 19.58 -6.88
N PRO A 251 -4.20 20.34 -6.12
CA PRO A 251 -4.78 19.84 -4.88
C PRO A 251 -5.62 18.58 -5.14
N ARG A 252 -5.34 17.53 -4.38
CA ARG A 252 -6.14 16.30 -4.36
C ARG A 252 -6.79 16.09 -2.99
N PRO A 253 -8.04 15.61 -2.93
CA PRO A 253 -8.66 15.24 -1.66
C PRO A 253 -7.91 14.05 -1.04
N GLY A 254 -7.90 13.94 0.28
CA GLY A 254 -7.21 12.86 1.01
C GLY A 254 -5.91 13.29 1.68
N SER A 255 -5.39 12.47 2.59
CA SER A 255 -4.12 12.75 3.29
C SER A 255 -2.89 12.12 2.63
N ASP A 256 -3.11 11.23 1.65
CA ASP A 256 -2.08 10.67 0.75
C ASP A 256 -1.26 11.75 0.06
N CYS A 257 -1.93 12.72 -0.59
CA CYS A 257 -1.22 13.75 -1.34
C CYS A 257 -0.39 14.67 -0.43
N ALA A 258 -0.97 15.11 0.69
CA ALA A 258 -0.27 15.93 1.67
C ALA A 258 0.95 15.20 2.25
N TYR A 259 0.80 13.91 2.60
CA TYR A 259 1.90 13.09 3.08
C TYR A 259 3.00 12.92 2.02
N ALA A 260 2.62 12.60 0.78
CA ALA A 260 3.56 12.41 -0.32
C ALA A 260 4.40 13.67 -0.56
N CYS A 261 3.76 14.84 -0.70
CA CYS A 261 4.48 16.09 -0.90
C CYS A 261 5.36 16.48 0.30
N ALA A 262 4.90 16.24 1.54
CA ALA A 262 5.70 16.54 2.73
C ALA A 262 6.98 15.69 2.85
N ASN A 263 6.94 14.44 2.35
CA ASN A 263 8.04 13.48 2.51
C ASN A 263 8.91 13.30 1.25
N ALA A 264 8.48 13.86 0.11
CA ALA A 264 9.19 13.78 -1.16
C ALA A 264 10.42 14.70 -1.25
N LYS A 265 10.52 15.73 -0.40
CA LYS A 265 11.60 16.74 -0.44
C LYS A 265 11.76 17.38 -1.84
N GLY A 266 10.65 17.66 -2.52
CA GLY A 266 10.63 18.24 -3.86
C GLY A 266 10.91 17.26 -5.01
N ASP A 267 11.19 15.98 -4.73
CA ASP A 267 11.40 14.98 -5.77
C ASP A 267 10.06 14.42 -6.28
N LYS A 268 9.67 14.75 -7.52
CA LYS A 268 8.38 14.36 -8.10
C LYS A 268 8.21 12.85 -8.23
N LYS A 269 9.26 12.09 -8.57
CA LYS A 269 9.20 10.62 -8.66
C LYS A 269 9.02 9.99 -7.28
N LYS A 270 9.70 10.51 -6.26
CA LYS A 270 9.52 10.08 -4.87
C LYS A 270 8.11 10.40 -4.39
N CYS A 271 7.59 11.59 -4.70
CA CYS A 271 6.22 11.99 -4.38
C CYS A 271 5.19 11.01 -4.95
N ARG A 272 5.26 10.68 -6.25
CA ARG A 272 4.32 9.74 -6.88
C ARG A 272 4.37 8.36 -6.23
N GLY A 273 5.58 7.88 -5.93
CA GLY A 273 5.75 6.60 -5.25
C GLY A 273 5.11 6.58 -3.87
N LEU A 274 5.37 7.60 -3.05
CA LEU A 274 4.77 7.73 -1.72
C LEU A 274 3.24 7.89 -1.77
N TYR A 275 2.72 8.60 -2.78
CA TYR A 275 1.28 8.71 -3.01
C TYR A 275 0.66 7.35 -3.27
N ILE A 276 1.19 6.59 -4.24
CA ILE A 276 0.68 5.26 -4.60
C ILE A 276 0.73 4.31 -3.40
N ILE A 277 1.87 4.23 -2.72
CA ILE A 277 2.04 3.38 -1.54
C ILE A 277 0.99 3.71 -0.47
N ARG A 278 0.78 5.00 -0.22
CA ARG A 278 -0.17 5.45 0.80
C ARG A 278 -1.63 5.25 0.41
N ALA A 279 -1.96 5.42 -0.86
CA ALA A 279 -3.30 5.20 -1.40
C ALA A 279 -3.73 3.73 -1.33
N PHE A 280 -2.80 2.78 -1.51
CA PHE A 280 -3.06 1.34 -1.33
C PHE A 280 -2.96 0.88 0.12
N GLY A 281 -2.07 1.50 0.90
CA GLY A 281 -1.91 1.24 2.33
C GLY A 281 -3.01 1.96 3.14
N PRO A 282 -2.65 2.88 4.04
CA PRO A 282 -3.54 3.34 5.10
C PRO A 282 -4.74 4.17 4.63
N GLU A 283 -4.71 4.76 3.42
CA GLU A 283 -5.87 5.53 2.92
C GLU A 283 -6.92 4.65 2.24
N ALA A 284 -6.58 3.39 1.91
CA ALA A 284 -7.50 2.40 1.35
C ALA A 284 -8.34 2.89 0.15
N ARG A 285 -7.72 3.70 -0.73
CA ARG A 285 -8.41 4.39 -1.82
C ARG A 285 -8.86 3.44 -2.93
N TYR A 286 -7.97 2.53 -3.34
CA TYR A 286 -8.18 1.69 -4.52
C TYR A 286 -8.45 0.22 -4.18
N MET A 287 -7.90 -0.26 -3.06
CA MET A 287 -8.14 -1.60 -2.52
C MET A 287 -8.45 -1.51 -1.03
N GLN A 288 -9.32 -2.39 -0.54
CA GLN A 288 -9.81 -2.37 0.84
C GLN A 288 -9.79 -3.77 1.49
N GLY A 289 -9.36 -3.81 2.74
CA GLY A 289 -9.41 -4.98 3.61
C GLY A 289 -8.53 -6.15 3.13
N TYR A 290 -8.73 -7.30 3.76
CA TYR A 290 -8.01 -8.52 3.42
C TYR A 290 -9.00 -9.60 2.98
N ALA A 291 -8.80 -10.14 1.78
CA ALA A 291 -9.70 -11.09 1.14
C ALA A 291 -9.58 -12.52 1.73
N LEU A 292 -10.02 -12.72 2.98
CA LEU A 292 -9.99 -14.03 3.66
C LEU A 292 -10.71 -15.14 2.86
N PHE A 293 -11.75 -14.77 2.10
CA PHE A 293 -12.45 -15.69 1.22
C PHE A 293 -11.51 -16.39 0.22
N LYS A 294 -10.40 -15.74 -0.20
CA LYS A 294 -9.42 -16.37 -1.09
C LYS A 294 -8.64 -17.50 -0.43
N ALA A 295 -8.23 -17.28 0.83
CA ALA A 295 -7.57 -18.31 1.62
C ALA A 295 -8.52 -19.48 1.93
N CYS A 296 -9.80 -19.20 2.23
CA CYS A 296 -10.81 -20.24 2.44
C CYS A 296 -11.06 -21.10 1.20
N CYS A 297 -11.21 -20.47 0.04
CA CYS A 297 -11.41 -21.21 -1.20
C CYS A 297 -10.20 -22.13 -1.49
N SER A 298 -9.00 -21.69 -1.16
CA SER A 298 -7.77 -22.44 -1.42
C SER A 298 -7.44 -23.49 -0.37
N GLY A 299 -8.23 -23.59 0.70
CA GLY A 299 -7.95 -24.51 1.81
C GLY A 299 -6.70 -24.14 2.61
N TYR A 300 -6.28 -22.89 2.56
CA TYR A 300 -5.07 -22.43 3.24
C TYR A 300 -5.24 -22.37 4.77
N PRO A 301 -4.13 -22.46 5.54
CA PRO A 301 -4.18 -22.55 7.01
C PRO A 301 -4.96 -21.42 7.69
N GLU A 302 -4.91 -20.23 7.10
CA GLU A 302 -5.57 -19.01 7.60
C GLU A 302 -7.09 -19.16 7.72
N CYS A 303 -7.68 -20.10 6.97
CA CYS A 303 -9.08 -20.45 7.06
C CYS A 303 -9.31 -21.81 7.73
N THR A 304 -8.52 -22.83 7.36
CA THR A 304 -8.82 -24.22 7.76
C THR A 304 -8.47 -24.53 9.21
N ARG A 305 -7.40 -23.96 9.76
CA ARG A 305 -7.01 -24.18 11.17
C ARG A 305 -7.81 -23.31 12.15
N THR A 306 -8.33 -22.20 11.66
CA THR A 306 -8.80 -21.05 12.46
C THR A 306 -10.33 -20.96 12.49
N CYS A 307 -10.98 -21.20 11.34
CA CYS A 307 -12.43 -21.32 11.24
C CYS A 307 -12.91 -22.77 11.31
N GLY A 308 -12.07 -23.71 10.88
CA GLY A 308 -12.40 -25.12 10.78
C GLY A 308 -12.37 -25.63 9.33
N VAL A 309 -12.08 -26.92 9.20
CA VAL A 309 -11.93 -27.61 7.91
C VAL A 309 -13.20 -27.61 7.05
N SER A 310 -14.37 -27.39 7.65
CA SER A 310 -15.65 -27.30 6.93
C SER A 310 -15.78 -26.08 6.01
N LEU A 311 -14.98 -25.03 6.23
CA LEU A 311 -14.97 -23.84 5.37
C LEU A 311 -13.93 -23.93 4.23
N ALA A 312 -13.09 -24.97 4.22
CA ALA A 312 -12.16 -25.21 3.13
C ALA A 312 -12.92 -25.44 1.81
N GLY A 313 -12.48 -24.81 0.72
CA GLY A 313 -13.15 -24.94 -0.57
C GLY A 313 -14.47 -24.16 -0.67
N THR A 314 -14.68 -23.18 0.22
CA THR A 314 -15.85 -22.28 0.19
C THR A 314 -15.44 -20.82 0.02
N CYS A 315 -16.34 -19.99 -0.49
CA CYS A 315 -16.21 -18.53 -0.52
C CYS A 315 -16.83 -17.89 0.74
N ALA A 316 -16.47 -18.35 1.93
CA ALA A 316 -16.94 -17.75 3.18
C ALA A 316 -16.36 -16.34 3.39
N PHE A 317 -17.01 -15.51 4.24
CA PHE A 317 -16.53 -14.17 4.64
C PHE A 317 -16.45 -13.13 3.51
N ARG A 318 -17.49 -13.07 2.68
CA ARG A 318 -17.63 -12.07 1.60
C ARG A 318 -18.49 -10.85 1.97
N GLU A 319 -19.11 -10.87 3.15
CA GLU A 319 -19.91 -9.75 3.62
C GLU A 319 -19.04 -8.50 3.79
N GLY A 320 -19.52 -7.35 3.30
CA GLY A 320 -18.79 -6.08 3.30
C GLY A 320 -17.95 -5.80 2.05
N PHE A 321 -17.77 -6.78 1.15
CA PHE A 321 -17.17 -6.56 -0.16
C PHE A 321 -18.22 -6.27 -1.24
N ASN A 322 -17.76 -5.85 -2.41
CA ASN A 322 -18.63 -5.51 -3.54
C ASN A 322 -19.30 -6.74 -4.19
N GLU A 323 -20.26 -6.48 -5.08
CA GLU A 323 -21.02 -7.53 -5.77
C GLU A 323 -20.15 -8.44 -6.66
N ASN A 324 -19.03 -7.93 -7.17
CA ASN A 324 -18.12 -8.75 -7.96
C ASN A 324 -17.50 -9.87 -7.11
N VAL A 325 -17.10 -9.56 -5.88
CA VAL A 325 -16.59 -10.54 -4.92
C VAL A 325 -17.66 -11.58 -4.54
N THR A 326 -18.91 -11.15 -4.31
CA THR A 326 -20.00 -12.07 -3.94
C THR A 326 -20.40 -13.03 -5.07
N ASN A 327 -20.09 -12.69 -6.32
CA ASN A 327 -20.38 -13.52 -7.48
C ASN A 327 -19.22 -14.45 -7.92
N LEU A 328 -18.07 -14.41 -7.23
CA LEU A 328 -16.98 -15.37 -7.46
C LEU A 328 -17.38 -16.78 -7.02
N SER A 329 -16.99 -17.77 -7.83
CA SER A 329 -17.12 -19.19 -7.47
C SER A 329 -15.88 -19.69 -6.75
N CYS A 330 -15.97 -20.81 -6.04
CA CYS A 330 -14.77 -21.48 -5.53
C CYS A 330 -14.42 -22.72 -6.36
N ARG A 331 -13.27 -22.67 -7.03
CA ARG A 331 -12.67 -23.79 -7.74
C ARG A 331 -11.19 -23.90 -7.33
N PRO A 332 -10.85 -24.68 -6.29
CA PRO A 332 -9.51 -24.72 -5.72
C PRO A 332 -8.43 -25.27 -6.67
N ALA A 333 -8.85 -25.96 -7.74
CA ALA A 333 -7.95 -26.51 -8.76
C ALA A 333 -7.49 -25.46 -9.80
N GLU A 334 -8.17 -24.31 -9.88
CA GLU A 334 -7.73 -23.17 -10.70
C GLU A 334 -6.69 -22.37 -9.88
N TRP A 335 -5.65 -21.82 -10.49
CA TRP A 335 -4.62 -21.04 -9.75
C TRP A 335 -4.04 -19.92 -10.61
N GLY A 336 -3.59 -18.84 -9.94
CA GLY A 336 -2.94 -17.70 -10.59
C GLY A 336 -3.83 -17.08 -11.68
N PRO A 337 -3.27 -16.67 -12.83
CA PRO A 337 -4.05 -16.05 -13.91
C PRO A 337 -5.17 -16.93 -14.47
N SER A 338 -5.05 -18.26 -14.40
CA SER A 338 -6.06 -19.19 -14.93
C SER A 338 -7.38 -19.18 -14.15
N ALA A 339 -7.36 -18.63 -12.94
CA ALA A 339 -8.53 -18.42 -12.09
C ALA A 339 -9.37 -17.20 -12.53
N TRP A 340 -8.80 -16.30 -13.33
CA TRP A 340 -9.50 -15.15 -13.88
C TRP A 340 -9.83 -15.37 -15.37
N ARG A 341 -11.11 -15.45 -15.69
CA ARG A 341 -11.62 -15.83 -17.02
C ARG A 341 -12.53 -14.78 -17.66
N SER A 342 -13.11 -13.88 -16.89
CA SER A 342 -14.06 -12.90 -17.41
C SER A 342 -14.16 -11.66 -16.52
N ASP A 343 -14.04 -10.48 -17.11
CA ASP A 343 -14.26 -9.20 -16.41
C ASP A 343 -15.74 -8.86 -16.21
N THR A 344 -16.63 -9.58 -16.91
CA THR A 344 -18.07 -9.29 -16.93
C THR A 344 -18.89 -10.38 -16.25
N ASN A 345 -18.41 -11.63 -16.24
CA ASN A 345 -19.10 -12.77 -15.63
C ASN A 345 -18.27 -13.36 -14.48
N MET A 346 -18.43 -12.80 -13.28
CA MET A 346 -17.70 -13.18 -12.08
C MET A 346 -17.87 -14.65 -11.69
N SER A 347 -18.96 -15.32 -12.09
CA SER A 347 -19.15 -16.75 -11.81
C SER A 347 -18.11 -17.65 -12.52
N GLN A 348 -17.55 -17.15 -13.63
CA GLN A 348 -16.47 -17.83 -14.36
C GLN A 348 -15.10 -17.66 -13.71
N ASN A 349 -14.98 -16.75 -12.73
CA ASN A 349 -13.74 -16.52 -11.98
C ASN A 349 -13.76 -17.33 -10.69
N SER A 350 -12.60 -17.85 -10.31
CA SER A 350 -12.42 -18.58 -9.05
C SER A 350 -11.85 -17.65 -8.00
N ALA A 351 -12.39 -17.73 -6.80
CA ALA A 351 -11.91 -17.00 -5.62
C ALA A 351 -10.62 -17.59 -5.04
N VAL A 352 -9.95 -18.52 -5.71
CA VAL A 352 -8.68 -19.10 -5.27
C VAL A 352 -7.59 -18.06 -5.05
N LEU A 353 -6.70 -18.34 -4.09
CA LEU A 353 -5.53 -17.57 -3.75
C LEU A 353 -4.54 -17.64 -4.91
N GLY A 354 -3.90 -16.51 -5.21
CA GLY A 354 -3.07 -16.37 -6.39
C GLY A 354 -3.16 -14.95 -6.91
N MET A 355 -2.15 -14.56 -7.68
CA MET A 355 -2.07 -13.24 -8.29
C MET A 355 -3.07 -13.19 -9.45
N PHE A 356 -4.13 -12.41 -9.28
CA PHE A 356 -5.04 -12.06 -10.38
C PHE A 356 -4.46 -10.91 -11.20
N PRO A 357 -4.92 -10.72 -12.45
CA PRO A 357 -4.62 -9.52 -13.21
C PRO A 357 -4.85 -8.26 -12.36
N THR A 358 -3.88 -7.34 -12.38
CA THR A 358 -3.91 -6.17 -11.50
C THR A 358 -5.15 -5.31 -11.73
N HIS A 359 -5.62 -5.15 -12.98
CA HIS A 359 -6.85 -4.41 -13.28
C HIS A 359 -8.06 -5.06 -12.59
N ALA A 360 -8.13 -6.39 -12.54
CA ALA A 360 -9.23 -7.11 -11.91
C ALA A 360 -9.23 -6.90 -10.40
N THR A 361 -8.07 -7.04 -9.76
CA THR A 361 -7.89 -6.81 -8.33
C THR A 361 -8.25 -5.37 -7.94
N VAL A 362 -7.80 -4.39 -8.72
CA VAL A 362 -7.92 -2.96 -8.39
C VAL A 362 -9.28 -2.39 -8.79
N ASN A 363 -9.74 -2.63 -10.02
CA ASN A 363 -10.92 -1.97 -10.58
C ASN A 363 -12.21 -2.80 -10.45
N LEU A 364 -12.12 -4.12 -10.27
CA LEU A 364 -13.30 -4.99 -10.21
C LEU A 364 -13.54 -5.52 -8.81
N LEU A 365 -12.51 -6.06 -8.15
CA LEU A 365 -12.64 -6.65 -6.82
C LEU A 365 -12.44 -5.63 -5.70
N HIS A 366 -11.62 -4.59 -5.93
CA HIS A 366 -11.23 -3.60 -4.91
C HIS A 366 -10.68 -4.23 -3.62
N THR A 367 -10.11 -5.44 -3.70
CA THR A 367 -9.58 -6.17 -2.56
C THR A 367 -8.67 -7.30 -3.02
N GLY A 368 -7.90 -7.87 -2.10
CA GLY A 368 -7.04 -9.01 -2.36
C GLY A 368 -6.37 -9.51 -1.10
N VAL A 369 -5.45 -10.46 -1.28
CA VAL A 369 -4.51 -10.88 -0.23
C VAL A 369 -3.13 -10.24 -0.48
N CYS A 370 -2.14 -10.57 0.33
CA CYS A 370 -0.80 -9.95 0.27
C CYS A 370 -0.19 -9.94 -1.14
N ILE A 371 -0.33 -11.04 -1.90
CA ILE A 371 0.23 -11.13 -3.26
C ILE A 371 -0.45 -10.18 -4.26
N ASP A 372 -1.75 -9.95 -4.10
CA ASP A 372 -2.53 -9.05 -4.96
C ASP A 372 -2.17 -7.58 -4.67
N TYR A 373 -2.04 -7.23 -3.38
CA TYR A 373 -1.56 -5.90 -2.96
C TYR A 373 -0.14 -5.63 -3.45
N ALA A 374 0.77 -6.60 -3.29
CA ALA A 374 2.14 -6.47 -3.76
C ALA A 374 2.20 -6.32 -5.29
N ALA A 375 1.39 -7.06 -6.05
CA ALA A 375 1.31 -6.92 -7.50
C ALA A 375 0.84 -5.52 -7.92
N ALA A 376 -0.26 -5.05 -7.33
CA ALA A 376 -0.86 -3.76 -7.65
C ALA A 376 0.09 -2.58 -7.37
N VAL A 377 0.76 -2.59 -6.22
CA VAL A 377 1.75 -1.55 -5.86
C VAL A 377 2.93 -1.57 -6.82
N THR A 378 3.51 -2.75 -7.11
CA THR A 378 4.63 -2.85 -8.08
C THR A 378 4.20 -2.34 -9.46
N ALA A 379 3.05 -2.80 -9.97
CA ALA A 379 2.54 -2.39 -11.28
C ALA A 379 2.39 -0.88 -11.40
N LEU A 380 1.81 -0.23 -10.39
CA LEU A 380 1.58 1.21 -10.42
C LEU A 380 2.85 2.03 -10.21
N LEU A 381 3.78 1.57 -9.37
CA LEU A 381 5.10 2.19 -9.26
C LEU A 381 5.85 2.11 -10.58
N ARG A 382 5.82 0.95 -11.25
CA ARG A 382 6.42 0.75 -12.57
C ARG A 382 5.80 1.70 -13.61
N LYS A 383 4.47 1.81 -13.64
CA LYS A 383 3.77 2.79 -14.50
C LYS A 383 4.10 4.25 -14.14
N ALA A 384 4.39 4.56 -12.88
CA ALA A 384 4.75 5.90 -12.39
C ALA A 384 6.23 6.30 -12.60
N GLY A 385 7.00 5.49 -13.34
CA GLY A 385 8.37 5.78 -13.74
C GLY A 385 9.46 5.04 -12.96
N TYR A 386 9.11 4.06 -12.12
CA TYR A 386 10.10 3.19 -11.47
C TYR A 386 10.58 2.12 -12.45
N SER A 387 11.89 1.94 -12.56
CA SER A 387 12.54 0.92 -13.39
C SER A 387 12.38 -0.48 -12.83
N ARG A 388 12.73 -1.49 -13.63
CA ARG A 388 12.58 -2.91 -13.26
C ARG A 388 13.45 -3.31 -12.07
N THR A 389 14.43 -2.49 -11.71
CA THR A 389 15.28 -2.67 -10.53
C THR A 389 14.84 -1.83 -9.34
N GLU A 390 13.95 -0.87 -9.50
CA GLU A 390 13.52 0.04 -8.43
C GLU A 390 12.20 -0.38 -7.76
N ALA A 391 11.32 -1.11 -8.44
CA ALA A 391 10.06 -1.58 -7.88
C ALA A 391 9.91 -3.10 -8.09
N LEU A 392 9.89 -3.84 -6.97
CA LEU A 392 9.90 -5.30 -6.95
C LEU A 392 8.81 -5.81 -5.99
N SER A 393 8.13 -6.89 -6.38
CA SER A 393 7.38 -7.74 -5.46
C SER A 393 8.30 -8.84 -4.94
N THR A 394 8.12 -9.23 -3.68
CA THR A 394 8.85 -10.33 -3.04
C THR A 394 7.96 -10.95 -1.98
N ALA A 395 8.42 -12.01 -1.32
CA ALA A 395 7.78 -12.55 -0.14
C ALA A 395 8.78 -12.90 0.96
N SER A 396 8.25 -13.07 2.17
CA SER A 396 8.92 -13.79 3.25
C SER A 396 8.54 -15.26 3.17
N THR A 397 9.53 -16.13 3.32
CA THR A 397 9.35 -17.56 3.54
C THR A 397 8.69 -17.79 4.90
N GLY A 398 7.88 -18.86 4.99
CA GLY A 398 6.91 -19.08 6.06
C GLY A 398 7.31 -18.73 7.50
N TYR A 399 6.31 -18.31 8.27
CA TYR A 399 6.46 -17.87 9.65
C TYR A 399 5.35 -18.41 10.54
N ASP A 400 5.66 -18.62 11.81
CA ASP A 400 4.68 -19.05 12.79
C ASP A 400 3.96 -17.82 13.36
N LEU A 401 2.66 -17.74 13.10
CA LEU A 401 1.79 -16.78 13.77
C LEU A 401 1.35 -17.36 15.13
N PRO A 402 1.44 -16.58 16.22
CA PRO A 402 0.91 -17.02 17.51
C PRO A 402 -0.56 -17.43 17.38
N PHE A 403 -0.88 -18.63 17.89
CA PHE A 403 -2.22 -19.25 17.85
C PHE A 403 -2.76 -19.68 16.47
N LEU A 404 -2.14 -19.27 15.36
CA LEU A 404 -2.55 -19.63 13.99
C LEU A 404 -1.64 -20.71 13.38
N GLY A 405 -0.41 -20.85 13.92
CA GLY A 405 0.59 -21.83 13.49
C GLY A 405 1.36 -21.36 12.25
N ASN A 406 1.97 -22.32 11.56
CA ASN A 406 2.83 -22.06 10.39
C ASN A 406 2.01 -21.49 9.22
N HIS A 407 2.35 -20.26 8.82
CA HIS A 407 1.85 -19.51 7.68
C HIS A 407 2.85 -19.64 6.51
N PRO A 408 2.39 -19.91 5.28
CA PRO A 408 3.28 -20.31 4.18
C PRO A 408 4.23 -19.20 3.70
N GLY A 409 3.87 -17.94 3.90
CA GLY A 409 4.69 -16.78 3.58
C GLY A 409 3.86 -15.52 3.49
N HIS A 410 4.48 -14.36 3.29
CA HIS A 410 3.79 -13.08 3.15
C HIS A 410 4.44 -12.22 2.09
N ALA A 411 3.65 -11.77 1.12
CA ALA A 411 4.12 -10.96 0.01
C ALA A 411 4.09 -9.47 0.34
N TYR A 412 5.10 -8.76 -0.13
CA TYR A 412 5.31 -7.32 0.06
C TYR A 412 6.19 -6.78 -1.06
N ASN A 413 6.56 -5.51 -1.00
CA ASN A 413 7.35 -4.85 -2.02
C ASN A 413 8.73 -4.41 -1.50
N LEU A 414 9.72 -4.39 -2.38
CA LEU A 414 10.98 -3.70 -2.19
C LEU A 414 11.03 -2.52 -3.17
N VAL A 415 11.16 -1.31 -2.65
CA VAL A 415 11.13 -0.08 -3.44
C VAL A 415 12.40 0.74 -3.19
N LEU A 416 13.18 0.97 -4.24
CA LEU A 416 14.29 1.91 -4.23
C LEU A 416 13.75 3.31 -4.57
N LEU A 417 13.63 4.16 -3.55
CA LEU A 417 13.17 5.54 -3.74
C LEU A 417 14.27 6.38 -4.41
N PRO A 418 13.90 7.43 -5.18
CA PRO A 418 14.89 8.28 -5.86
C PRO A 418 15.92 8.86 -4.90
N LYS A 419 17.19 8.84 -5.34
CA LYS A 419 18.37 9.34 -4.60
C LYS A 419 18.70 8.60 -3.30
N GLU A 420 18.08 7.45 -3.06
CA GLU A 420 18.42 6.55 -1.95
C GLU A 420 19.35 5.42 -2.43
N ASP A 421 20.15 4.85 -1.53
CA ASP A 421 21.09 3.75 -1.82
C ASP A 421 20.61 2.38 -1.28
N LYS A 422 19.47 2.39 -0.59
CA LYS A 422 18.81 1.22 0.02
C LYS A 422 17.35 1.13 -0.40
N TYR A 423 16.88 -0.10 -0.53
CA TYR A 423 15.48 -0.44 -0.74
C TYR A 423 14.69 -0.24 0.55
N TYR A 424 13.47 0.25 0.42
CA TYR A 424 12.48 0.29 1.49
C TYR A 424 11.54 -0.91 1.33
N ILE A 425 11.24 -1.55 2.45
CA ILE A 425 10.14 -2.51 2.51
C ILE A 425 8.84 -1.73 2.51
N VAL A 426 7.94 -2.14 1.64
CA VAL A 426 6.60 -1.56 1.50
C VAL A 426 5.58 -2.67 1.68
N ASP A 427 4.67 -2.51 2.63
CA ASP A 427 3.58 -3.45 2.88
C ASP A 427 2.25 -2.72 3.06
N THR A 428 1.41 -2.83 2.05
CA THR A 428 0.08 -2.24 1.97
C THR A 428 -1.03 -3.26 2.29
N THR A 429 -0.66 -4.51 2.63
CA THR A 429 -1.61 -5.61 2.83
C THR A 429 -2.67 -5.26 3.87
N GLY A 430 -3.94 -5.46 3.48
CA GLY A 430 -5.08 -5.14 4.34
C GLY A 430 -5.18 -3.65 4.71
N ASN A 431 -4.57 -2.77 3.91
CA ASN A 431 -4.41 -1.35 4.21
C ASN A 431 -3.51 -1.08 5.41
N GLY A 432 -2.39 -1.80 5.49
CA GLY A 432 -1.33 -1.61 6.47
C GLY A 432 -0.65 -0.24 6.41
N GLU A 433 0.44 -0.06 7.17
CA GLU A 433 1.17 1.22 7.24
C GLU A 433 1.71 1.70 5.87
N GLY A 434 1.95 0.77 4.94
CA GLY A 434 2.50 1.07 3.62
C GLY A 434 4.01 1.16 3.67
N ILE A 435 4.59 2.20 4.27
CA ILE A 435 6.05 2.42 4.32
C ILE A 435 6.48 3.13 5.60
N ASN A 436 7.62 2.72 6.15
CA ASN A 436 8.31 3.42 7.22
C ASN A 436 9.64 3.98 6.70
N LEU A 437 9.77 5.30 6.61
CA LEU A 437 11.01 5.93 6.11
C LEU A 437 12.19 5.83 7.09
N GLY A 438 11.94 5.43 8.34
CA GLY A 438 12.95 5.23 9.38
C GLY A 438 13.36 3.77 9.61
N GLY A 439 12.78 2.80 8.89
CA GLY A 439 13.05 1.38 9.13
C GLY A 439 12.11 0.45 8.35
N VAL A 440 11.77 -0.69 8.93
CA VAL A 440 10.78 -1.62 8.36
C VAL A 440 9.36 -1.18 8.72
N PRO A 441 8.33 -1.50 7.91
CA PRO A 441 6.94 -1.26 8.29
C PRO A 441 6.60 -1.96 9.60
N HIS A 442 5.96 -1.24 10.52
CA HIS A 442 5.65 -1.73 11.86
C HIS A 442 4.52 -2.76 11.85
N TYR A 443 3.57 -2.63 10.93
CA TYR A 443 2.44 -3.52 10.86
C TYR A 443 1.76 -3.55 9.49
N PHE A 444 1.01 -4.62 9.27
CA PHE A 444 -0.07 -4.69 8.30
C PHE A 444 -1.32 -5.30 8.93
N TRP A 445 -2.43 -5.25 8.20
CA TRP A 445 -3.68 -5.84 8.65
C TRP A 445 -3.94 -7.15 7.92
N PHE A 446 -4.26 -8.15 8.71
CA PHE A 446 -4.61 -9.47 8.24
C PHE A 446 -6.01 -9.81 8.77
N THR A 447 -6.87 -10.39 7.94
CA THR A 447 -8.15 -10.93 8.41
C THR A 447 -8.00 -12.43 8.56
N GLY A 448 -7.92 -12.87 9.81
CA GLY A 448 -7.95 -14.29 10.17
C GLY A 448 -9.34 -14.69 10.65
N CYS A 449 -9.40 -15.82 11.34
CA CYS A 449 -10.65 -16.35 11.88
C CYS A 449 -10.47 -16.78 13.33
N PHE A 450 -11.49 -16.56 14.15
CA PHE A 450 -11.50 -17.00 15.53
C PHE A 450 -12.90 -17.47 15.89
N LEU A 451 -13.03 -18.72 16.36
CA LEU A 451 -14.32 -19.33 16.71
C LEU A 451 -15.36 -19.24 15.57
N GLY A 452 -14.92 -19.38 14.32
CA GLY A 452 -15.80 -19.34 13.14
C GLY A 452 -16.25 -17.94 12.72
N GLN A 453 -15.66 -16.87 13.28
CA GLN A 453 -15.93 -15.49 12.91
C GLN A 453 -14.67 -14.82 12.35
N PRO A 454 -14.78 -13.94 11.34
CA PRO A 454 -13.64 -13.21 10.82
C PRO A 454 -13.15 -12.22 11.87
N VAL A 455 -11.84 -12.15 12.06
CA VAL A 455 -11.20 -11.22 13.02
C VAL A 455 -10.05 -10.51 12.34
N GLN A 456 -10.06 -9.19 12.41
CA GLN A 456 -8.96 -8.36 11.95
C GLN A 456 -7.84 -8.37 12.99
N ILE A 457 -6.64 -8.74 12.54
CA ILE A 457 -5.45 -8.90 13.36
C ILE A 457 -4.39 -7.95 12.81
N ARG A 458 -3.77 -7.19 13.71
CA ARG A 458 -2.57 -6.42 13.39
C ARG A 458 -1.36 -7.35 13.49
N VAL A 459 -0.69 -7.58 12.38
CA VAL A 459 0.53 -8.41 12.32
C VAL A 459 1.73 -7.48 12.39
N PHE A 460 2.64 -7.74 13.33
CA PHE A 460 3.84 -6.94 13.54
C PHE A 460 5.03 -7.47 12.74
N ASP A 461 5.95 -6.56 12.44
CA ASP A 461 7.19 -6.78 11.70
C ASP A 461 8.00 -8.02 12.11
N TRP A 462 8.19 -8.25 13.42
CA TRP A 462 8.98 -9.37 13.93
C TRP A 462 8.38 -10.75 13.61
N TRP A 463 7.09 -10.83 13.26
CA TRP A 463 6.45 -12.10 12.89
C TRP A 463 6.71 -12.42 11.43
N VAL A 464 6.75 -11.40 10.57
CA VAL A 464 6.98 -11.54 9.12
C VAL A 464 8.41 -11.96 8.83
N GLY A 465 9.36 -11.47 9.63
CA GLY A 465 10.78 -11.71 9.38
C GLY A 465 11.26 -11.03 8.10
N TYR A 466 10.86 -9.76 7.89
CA TYR A 466 11.17 -8.99 6.69
C TYR A 466 12.65 -8.98 6.28
N CYS A 467 13.57 -9.07 7.24
CA CYS A 467 15.00 -9.05 6.97
C CYS A 467 15.63 -10.46 6.98
N SER A 468 15.04 -11.39 7.73
CA SER A 468 15.64 -12.71 8.00
C SER A 468 15.07 -13.83 7.14
N LYS A 469 13.90 -13.63 6.54
CA LYS A 469 13.14 -14.67 5.83
C LYS A 469 12.78 -14.29 4.39
N THR A 470 13.25 -13.17 3.85
CA THR A 470 12.98 -12.78 2.47
C THR A 470 13.43 -13.85 1.48
N GLU A 471 12.60 -14.11 0.48
CA GLU A 471 12.96 -15.01 -0.61
C GLU A 471 14.20 -14.52 -1.38
N GLU A 472 14.95 -15.48 -1.95
CA GLU A 472 16.16 -15.18 -2.72
C GLU A 472 15.89 -14.45 -4.04
N ARG A 473 14.64 -14.56 -4.53
CA ARG A 473 14.20 -13.93 -5.77
C ARG A 473 13.03 -12.98 -5.52
N SER A 474 13.10 -11.84 -6.18
CA SER A 474 12.04 -10.85 -6.29
C SER A 474 11.62 -10.75 -7.75
N TYR A 475 10.45 -10.22 -8.03
CA TYR A 475 9.87 -10.29 -9.37
C TYR A 475 8.97 -9.09 -9.68
N ASN A 476 8.83 -8.80 -10.98
CA ASN A 476 7.88 -7.83 -11.53
C ASN A 476 7.52 -8.22 -12.98
N ASP A 477 6.93 -7.29 -13.75
CA ASP A 477 6.58 -7.46 -15.16
C ASP A 477 7.78 -7.84 -16.05
N ALA A 478 9.02 -7.50 -15.65
CA ALA A 478 10.24 -7.84 -16.37
C ALA A 478 10.79 -9.24 -16.00
N GLY A 479 10.12 -9.97 -15.11
CA GLY A 479 10.49 -11.30 -14.64
C GLY A 479 11.25 -11.30 -13.31
N ASP A 480 11.88 -12.43 -13.01
CA ASP A 480 12.58 -12.64 -11.75
C ASP A 480 13.97 -11.99 -11.74
N THR A 481 14.34 -11.43 -10.60
CA THR A 481 15.69 -10.96 -10.28
C THR A 481 16.11 -11.44 -8.90
N ARG A 482 17.41 -11.40 -8.63
CA ARG A 482 17.92 -11.72 -7.29
C ARG A 482 17.48 -10.62 -6.32
N THR A 483 16.88 -11.02 -5.21
CA THR A 483 16.51 -10.11 -4.12
C THR A 483 17.76 -9.37 -3.63
N PRO A 484 17.70 -8.04 -3.42
CA PRO A 484 18.77 -7.28 -2.79
C PRO A 484 19.19 -7.91 -1.46
N LYS A 485 20.50 -7.90 -1.17
CA LYS A 485 20.99 -8.39 0.12
C LYS A 485 20.47 -7.52 1.26
N MET A 486 20.42 -8.09 2.46
CA MET A 486 19.90 -7.44 3.66
C MET A 486 20.54 -6.06 3.94
N GLU A 487 21.83 -5.89 3.68
CA GLU A 487 22.53 -4.61 3.93
C GLU A 487 22.07 -3.48 3.00
N LYS A 488 21.43 -3.85 1.87
CA LYS A 488 20.80 -2.94 0.91
C LYS A 488 19.34 -2.66 1.21
N ILE A 489 18.81 -3.12 2.35
CA ILE A 489 17.42 -2.88 2.76
C ILE A 489 17.42 -1.98 4.01
N CYS A 490 16.62 -0.91 3.96
CA CYS A 490 16.47 0.03 5.07
C CYS A 490 15.80 -0.65 6.26
N GLY A 491 16.33 -0.45 7.46
CA GLY A 491 15.85 -1.10 8.69
C GLY A 491 16.36 -2.53 8.92
N CYS A 492 17.08 -3.12 7.95
CA CYS A 492 17.74 -4.40 8.13
C CYS A 492 19.23 -4.21 8.43
N SER A 493 19.70 -4.74 9.56
CA SER A 493 21.06 -4.58 10.08
C SER A 493 21.73 -5.91 10.37
#